data_AF-A0AAE3J7I0-F1
#
_entry.id   AF-A0AAE3J7I0-F1
#
_cell.length_a   1.000
_cell.length_b   1.000
_cell.length_c   1.000
_cell.angle_alpha   90.00
_cell.angle_beta   90.00
_cell.angle_gamma   90.00
#
_symmetry.space_group_name_H-M   'P 1'
#
loop_
_entity.id
_entity.type
_entity.pdbx_description
1 polymer ?
#
loop_
_entity_poly.entity_id
_entity_poly.type
_entity_poly.pdbx_seq_one_letter_code
_entity_poly.pdbx_strand_id
1 'polypeptide(L)'
;MESVHSIRFLYQHFLSGITTKSLNTFFHACSYAKVDYSHFMNITAKVALRMIPDSLATQPIFLCVDDTMVAKAGTRFENVSKLFDHAAHNGSNYLNGHCFVSIMLCIPVWKNDRVSYLSLPLGYRMWQKKAPLNQTESDRMKYIPLFLYSFQWNIETSYYEQKIFWSLCSYMVRSCKGIEMLVNLINICYCAMKILPYQDEQFSEYRTKSVQEFRFELSQGIRSQIFLTNFVRNIETHIKSNVIIKALKQLIRQQVY
;
A
#
# COMPACT_ATOMS: atom_id res chain seq x y z
N MET A 1 0.04 4.30 -20.85
CA MET A 1 -0.84 3.29 -20.22
C MET A 1 -0.78 3.49 -18.71
N GLU A 2 -1.91 3.75 -18.05
CA GLU A 2 -1.96 4.07 -16.61
C GLU A 2 -1.64 2.85 -15.73
N SER A 3 -0.92 3.05 -14.62
CA SER A 3 -0.61 2.02 -13.61
C SER A 3 -1.85 1.60 -12.80
N VAL A 4 -1.77 0.49 -12.05
CA VAL A 4 -2.81 0.10 -11.09
C VAL A 4 -2.89 1.17 -10.00
N HIS A 5 -3.93 2.00 -10.02
CA HIS A 5 -4.03 3.19 -9.15
C HIS A 5 -5.13 3.08 -8.09
N SER A 6 -5.95 2.03 -8.12
CA SER A 6 -7.00 1.80 -7.11
C SER A 6 -7.40 0.33 -6.99
N ILE A 7 -7.98 -0.03 -5.85
CA ILE A 7 -8.60 -1.35 -5.64
C ILE A 7 -9.75 -1.58 -6.64
N ARG A 8 -10.49 -0.52 -6.99
CA ARG A 8 -11.56 -0.60 -8.00
C ARG A 8 -10.98 -0.94 -9.38
N PHE A 9 -9.87 -0.31 -9.76
CA PHE A 9 -9.16 -0.62 -11.00
C PHE A 9 -8.67 -2.08 -11.01
N LEU A 10 -8.01 -2.51 -9.92
CA LEU A 10 -7.58 -3.90 -9.77
C LEU A 10 -8.78 -4.86 -9.88
N TYR A 11 -9.90 -4.53 -9.24
CA TYR A 11 -11.08 -5.35 -9.33
C TYR A 11 -11.65 -5.40 -10.76
N GLN A 12 -11.83 -4.25 -11.41
CA GLN A 12 -12.45 -4.16 -12.73
C GLN A 12 -11.63 -4.87 -13.81
N HIS A 13 -10.30 -4.76 -13.76
CA HIS A 13 -9.42 -5.27 -14.80
C HIS A 13 -8.79 -6.62 -14.48
N PHE A 14 -8.85 -7.08 -13.23
CA PHE A 14 -8.25 -8.35 -12.82
C PHE A 14 -9.21 -9.23 -12.03
N LEU A 15 -9.66 -8.80 -10.84
CA LEU A 15 -10.44 -9.68 -9.96
C LEU A 15 -11.79 -10.10 -10.58
N SER A 16 -12.42 -9.23 -11.35
CA SER A 16 -13.70 -9.50 -12.05
C SER A 16 -13.61 -10.67 -13.03
N GLY A 17 -12.42 -10.96 -13.57
CA GLY A 17 -12.19 -12.08 -14.48
C GLY A 17 -11.93 -13.41 -13.78
N ILE A 18 -11.58 -13.38 -12.49
CA ILE A 18 -11.24 -14.59 -11.70
C ILE A 18 -12.27 -14.92 -10.62
N THR A 19 -13.18 -14.00 -10.29
CA THR A 19 -14.26 -14.23 -9.32
C THR A 19 -15.62 -13.82 -9.85
N THR A 20 -16.65 -14.57 -9.47
CA THR A 20 -18.06 -14.23 -9.73
C THR A 20 -18.61 -13.25 -8.69
N LYS A 21 -17.84 -12.92 -7.65
CA LYS A 21 -18.27 -12.04 -6.56
C LYS A 21 -18.05 -10.57 -6.92
N SER A 22 -19.04 -9.74 -6.62
CA SER A 22 -19.02 -8.29 -6.89
C SER A 22 -18.01 -7.53 -6.03
N LEU A 23 -17.55 -6.35 -6.49
CA LEU A 23 -16.74 -5.43 -5.68
C LEU A 23 -17.41 -5.07 -4.33
N ASN A 24 -18.74 -4.94 -4.34
CA ASN A 24 -19.50 -4.69 -3.11
C ASN A 24 -19.36 -5.85 -2.11
N THR A 25 -19.30 -7.10 -2.59
CA THR A 25 -19.06 -8.27 -1.75
C THR A 25 -17.70 -8.18 -1.03
N PHE A 26 -16.66 -7.65 -1.69
CA PHE A 26 -15.37 -7.39 -1.04
C PHE A 26 -15.47 -6.32 0.05
N PHE A 27 -16.19 -5.23 -0.19
CA PHE A 27 -16.42 -4.20 0.82
C PHE A 27 -17.27 -4.69 2.00
N HIS A 28 -18.25 -5.55 1.73
CA HIS A 28 -18.99 -6.26 2.77
C HIS A 28 -18.06 -7.17 3.58
N ALA A 29 -17.19 -7.95 2.93
CA ALA A 29 -16.22 -8.76 3.63
C ALA A 29 -15.32 -7.90 4.55
N CYS A 30 -14.85 -6.74 4.10
CA CYS A 30 -14.07 -5.84 4.97
C CYS A 30 -14.83 -5.42 6.24
N SER A 31 -16.15 -5.20 6.13
CA SER A 31 -16.98 -4.77 7.28
C SER A 31 -17.34 -5.91 8.23
N TYR A 32 -17.60 -7.11 7.69
CA TYR A 32 -18.22 -8.20 8.45
C TYR A 32 -17.29 -9.37 8.72
N ALA A 33 -16.25 -9.58 7.92
CA ALA A 33 -15.28 -10.63 8.18
C ALA A 33 -14.54 -10.28 9.48
N LYS A 34 -14.60 -11.19 10.46
CA LYS A 34 -13.87 -11.07 11.73
C LYS A 34 -12.39 -11.40 11.53
N VAL A 35 -11.74 -10.74 10.59
CA VAL A 35 -10.31 -10.92 10.33
C VAL A 35 -9.54 -10.11 11.36
N ASP A 36 -8.58 -10.74 12.01
CA ASP A 36 -7.68 -10.08 12.95
C ASP A 36 -6.47 -9.52 12.19
N TYR A 37 -6.50 -8.21 11.94
CA TYR A 37 -5.41 -7.55 11.23
C TYR A 37 -4.12 -7.44 12.06
N SER A 38 -4.18 -7.65 13.38
CA SER A 38 -2.98 -7.66 14.24
C SER A 38 -2.03 -8.82 13.91
N HIS A 39 -2.60 -9.93 13.43
CA HIS A 39 -1.82 -11.06 12.94
C HIS A 39 -0.94 -10.67 11.75
N PHE A 40 -1.47 -9.87 10.81
CA PHE A 40 -0.70 -9.37 9.68
C PHE A 40 0.41 -8.41 10.13
N MET A 41 0.14 -7.52 11.10
CA MET A 41 1.19 -6.65 11.65
C MET A 41 2.36 -7.47 12.20
N ASN A 42 2.05 -8.54 12.96
CA ASN A 42 3.06 -9.42 13.54
C ASN A 42 3.87 -10.16 12.46
N ILE A 43 3.21 -10.65 11.41
CA ILE A 43 3.89 -11.27 10.27
C ILE A 43 4.82 -10.25 9.59
N THR A 44 4.32 -9.05 9.27
CA THR A 44 5.12 -8.00 8.62
C THR A 44 6.33 -7.63 9.47
N ALA A 45 6.15 -7.44 10.78
CA ALA A 45 7.24 -7.17 11.70
C ALA A 45 8.26 -8.32 11.75
N LYS A 46 7.81 -9.58 11.82
CA LYS A 46 8.70 -10.75 11.80
C LYS A 46 9.49 -10.86 10.51
N VAL A 47 8.85 -10.65 9.36
CA VAL A 47 9.52 -10.65 8.05
C VAL A 47 10.54 -9.52 7.98
N ALA A 48 10.17 -8.32 8.40
CA ALA A 48 11.07 -7.17 8.46
C ALA A 48 12.30 -7.45 9.34
N LEU A 49 12.12 -7.95 10.56
CA LEU A 49 13.24 -8.23 11.46
C LEU A 49 14.20 -9.29 10.91
N ARG A 50 13.69 -10.29 10.18
CA ARG A 50 14.51 -11.31 9.52
C ARG A 50 15.31 -10.78 8.33
N MET A 51 14.94 -9.62 7.78
CA MET A 51 15.65 -8.99 6.68
C MET A 51 16.88 -8.21 7.12
N ILE A 52 17.08 -8.02 8.42
CA ILE A 52 18.25 -7.33 8.95
C ILE A 52 19.48 -8.23 8.72
N PRO A 53 20.48 -7.79 7.94
CA PRO A 53 21.71 -8.56 7.74
C PRO A 53 22.46 -8.70 9.08
N ASP A 54 23.12 -9.84 9.30
CA ASP A 54 23.91 -10.08 10.53
C ASP A 54 24.97 -8.99 10.76
N SER A 55 25.55 -8.45 9.67
CA SER A 55 26.50 -7.33 9.73
C SER A 55 25.92 -6.04 10.29
N LEU A 56 24.59 -5.90 10.31
CA LEU A 56 23.85 -4.74 10.82
C LEU A 56 23.08 -5.06 12.11
N ALA A 57 23.31 -6.22 12.75
CA ALA A 57 22.57 -6.63 13.95
C ALA A 57 22.68 -5.65 15.13
N THR A 58 23.77 -4.86 15.20
CA THR A 58 23.98 -3.83 16.24
C THR A 58 23.41 -2.46 15.85
N GLN A 59 22.93 -2.30 14.62
CA GLN A 59 22.31 -1.05 14.20
C GLN A 59 20.93 -0.90 14.85
N PRO A 60 20.54 0.33 15.22
CA PRO A 60 19.25 0.57 15.87
C PRO A 60 18.08 0.25 14.93
N ILE A 61 16.95 -0.10 15.52
CA ILE A 61 15.66 -0.24 14.83
C ILE A 61 14.77 0.90 15.33
N PHE A 62 14.07 1.57 14.42
CA PHE A 62 13.19 2.68 14.80
C PHE A 62 11.73 2.27 14.73
N LEU A 63 10.99 2.65 15.76
CA LEU A 63 9.54 2.59 15.78
C LEU A 63 9.01 4.02 15.72
N CYS A 64 8.39 4.36 14.60
CA CYS A 64 7.79 5.67 14.38
C CYS A 64 6.28 5.58 14.58
N VAL A 65 5.72 6.57 15.25
CA VAL A 65 4.27 6.72 15.40
C VAL A 65 3.93 8.11 14.93
N ASP A 66 2.97 8.20 14.04
CA ASP A 66 2.48 9.48 13.53
C ASP A 66 1.02 9.33 13.14
N ASP A 67 0.34 10.45 12.96
CA ASP A 67 -1.03 10.46 12.48
C ASP A 67 -1.17 11.06 11.08
N THR A 68 -2.28 10.71 10.43
CA THR A 68 -2.61 11.26 9.11
C THR A 68 -4.10 11.50 9.00
N MET A 69 -4.45 12.63 8.42
CA MET A 69 -5.84 12.96 8.10
C MET A 69 -6.23 12.45 6.71
N VAL A 70 -7.49 12.00 6.62
CA VAL A 70 -8.16 11.60 5.39
C VAL A 70 -9.48 12.36 5.30
N ALA A 71 -9.56 13.32 4.38
CA ALA A 71 -10.76 14.11 4.16
C ALA A 71 -11.91 13.27 3.59
N LYS A 72 -13.15 13.57 4.02
CA LYS A 72 -14.38 12.94 3.57
C LYS A 72 -15.51 13.95 3.39
N ALA A 73 -16.29 13.74 2.34
CA ALA A 73 -17.49 14.54 2.10
C ALA A 73 -18.67 14.00 2.91
N GLY A 74 -19.34 14.89 3.65
CA GLY A 74 -20.52 14.59 4.45
C GLY A 74 -20.23 13.76 5.71
N THR A 75 -21.30 13.25 6.33
CA THR A 75 -21.29 12.57 7.64
C THR A 75 -21.71 11.10 7.57
N ARG A 76 -21.76 10.53 6.35
CA ARG A 76 -22.27 9.17 6.11
C ARG A 76 -21.28 8.06 6.52
N PHE A 77 -20.04 8.41 6.82
CA PHE A 77 -19.04 7.47 7.30
C PHE A 77 -19.00 7.52 8.82
N GLU A 78 -18.93 6.36 9.46
CA GLU A 78 -18.83 6.25 10.91
C GLU A 78 -17.53 6.89 11.42
N ASN A 79 -17.60 7.56 12.56
CA ASN A 79 -16.46 8.25 13.21
C ASN A 79 -15.82 9.39 12.40
N VAL A 80 -16.50 9.91 11.37
CA VAL A 80 -16.11 11.19 10.77
C VAL A 80 -16.19 12.28 11.82
N SER A 81 -15.12 13.05 11.90
CA SER A 81 -15.01 14.21 12.79
C SER A 81 -14.59 15.44 12.01
N LYS A 82 -14.86 16.61 12.57
CA LYS A 82 -14.39 17.89 12.04
C LYS A 82 -12.96 18.08 12.52
N LEU A 83 -12.01 17.95 11.61
CA LEU A 83 -10.57 18.01 11.85
C LEU A 83 -10.02 19.35 11.35
N PHE A 84 -9.00 19.87 12.04
CA PHE A 84 -8.27 21.04 11.62
C PHE A 84 -7.12 20.64 10.70
N ASP A 85 -7.03 21.26 9.53
CA ASP A 85 -6.01 21.04 8.51
C ASP A 85 -5.29 22.36 8.21
N HIS A 86 -4.02 22.41 8.60
CA HIS A 86 -3.15 23.57 8.38
C HIS A 86 -2.84 23.81 6.89
N ALA A 87 -3.03 22.80 6.03
CA ALA A 87 -2.77 22.87 4.58
C ALA A 87 -4.04 23.16 3.75
N ALA A 88 -5.19 23.37 4.39
CA ALA A 88 -6.44 23.63 3.69
C ALA A 88 -6.50 25.07 3.15
N HIS A 89 -6.70 25.22 1.84
CA HIS A 89 -6.83 26.51 1.14
C HIS A 89 -8.25 26.76 0.60
N ASN A 90 -9.28 26.28 1.29
CA ASN A 90 -10.68 26.29 0.83
C ASN A 90 -11.59 27.25 1.64
N GLY A 91 -11.01 28.24 2.31
CA GLY A 91 -11.75 29.24 3.09
C GLY A 91 -12.12 28.82 4.52
N SER A 92 -11.88 27.56 4.92
CA SER A 92 -11.99 27.08 6.29
C SER A 92 -10.94 26.00 6.54
N ASN A 93 -10.08 26.20 7.55
CA ASN A 93 -9.09 25.20 7.95
C ASN A 93 -9.72 23.94 8.57
N TYR A 94 -11.04 23.84 8.64
CA TYR A 94 -11.73 22.66 9.13
C TYR A 94 -12.36 21.86 7.99
N LEU A 95 -12.10 20.56 8.00
CA LEU A 95 -12.68 19.59 7.08
C LEU A 95 -13.26 18.38 7.83
N ASN A 96 -14.27 17.75 7.23
CA ASN A 96 -14.75 16.47 7.72
C ASN A 96 -13.75 15.39 7.29
N GLY A 97 -13.39 14.49 8.20
CA GLY A 97 -12.46 13.41 7.87
C GLY A 97 -12.27 12.41 8.99
N HIS A 98 -11.36 11.46 8.73
CA HIS A 98 -10.82 10.54 9.72
C HIS A 98 -9.37 10.89 9.99
N CYS A 99 -8.96 10.80 11.25
CA CYS A 99 -7.56 10.75 11.63
C CYS A 99 -7.20 9.28 11.83
N PHE A 100 -6.09 8.83 11.23
CA PHE A 100 -5.52 7.52 11.48
C PHE A 100 -4.16 7.69 12.14
N VAL A 101 -3.92 6.95 13.21
CA VAL A 101 -2.58 6.80 13.78
C VAL A 101 -1.96 5.55 13.16
N SER A 102 -0.71 5.66 12.71
CA SER A 102 0.04 4.52 12.18
C SER A 102 1.30 4.26 13.00
N ILE A 103 1.70 2.99 13.00
CA ILE A 103 2.99 2.55 13.52
C ILE A 103 3.83 2.11 12.34
N MET A 104 5.07 2.58 12.26
CA MET A 104 6.01 2.24 11.20
C MET A 104 7.32 1.72 11.79
N LEU A 105 7.77 0.57 11.31
CA LEU A 105 9.03 -0.06 11.68
C LEU A 105 10.08 0.28 10.63
N CYS A 106 11.21 0.85 11.06
CA CYS A 106 12.34 1.12 10.18
C CYS A 106 13.50 0.19 10.55
N ILE A 107 13.86 -0.68 9.62
CA ILE A 107 14.94 -1.66 9.80
C ILE A 107 16.18 -1.26 8.99
N PRO A 108 17.39 -1.53 9.49
CA PRO A 108 18.62 -1.27 8.76
C PRO A 108 18.80 -2.29 7.61
N VAL A 109 19.15 -1.78 6.43
CA VAL A 109 19.43 -2.56 5.21
C VAL A 109 20.62 -1.98 4.46
N TRP A 110 21.27 -2.78 3.63
CA TRP A 110 22.30 -2.30 2.70
C TRP A 110 21.68 -1.68 1.46
N LYS A 111 22.13 -0.48 1.11
CA LYS A 111 21.79 0.20 -0.14
C LYS A 111 23.06 0.86 -0.71
N ASN A 112 23.56 0.33 -1.84
CA ASN A 112 24.78 0.82 -2.50
C ASN A 112 25.96 0.97 -1.52
N ASP A 113 26.25 -0.11 -0.78
CA ASP A 113 27.31 -0.17 0.24
C ASP A 113 27.20 0.86 1.39
N ARG A 114 26.01 1.43 1.58
CA ARG A 114 25.67 2.31 2.69
C ARG A 114 24.54 1.73 3.50
N VAL A 115 24.58 1.97 4.81
CA VAL A 115 23.46 1.64 5.70
C VAL A 115 22.31 2.60 5.38
N SER A 116 21.17 2.03 5.05
CA SER A 116 19.91 2.72 4.80
C SER A 116 18.82 2.09 5.66
N TYR A 117 17.67 2.75 5.77
CA TYR A 117 16.53 2.23 6.54
C TYR A 117 15.34 1.94 5.66
N LEU A 118 14.91 0.67 5.66
CA LEU A 118 13.66 0.27 5.03
C LEU A 118 12.51 0.54 6.00
N SER A 119 11.63 1.45 5.62
CA SER A 119 10.50 1.90 6.44
C SER A 119 9.22 1.17 6.04
N LEU A 120 8.67 0.37 6.96
CA LEU A 120 7.53 -0.52 6.77
C LEU A 120 6.39 -0.16 7.74
N PRO A 121 5.28 0.43 7.26
CA PRO A 121 4.12 0.68 8.08
C PRO A 121 3.50 -0.65 8.56
N LEU A 122 3.43 -0.87 9.88
CA LEU A 122 2.91 -2.12 10.44
C LEU A 122 1.39 -2.15 10.44
N GLY A 123 0.75 -1.03 10.79
CA GLY A 123 -0.69 -0.95 10.84
C GLY A 123 -1.23 0.44 11.13
N TYR A 124 -2.53 0.57 10.88
CA TYR A 124 -3.30 1.80 11.05
C TYR A 124 -4.45 1.56 12.01
N ARG A 125 -4.74 2.56 12.85
CA ARG A 125 -5.91 2.59 13.71
C ARG A 125 -6.63 3.93 13.56
N MET A 126 -7.95 3.88 13.40
CA MET A 126 -8.75 5.08 13.32
C MET A 126 -8.81 5.71 14.71
N TRP A 127 -8.49 6.99 14.79
CA TRP A 127 -8.69 7.74 16.01
C TRP A 127 -10.20 7.87 16.28
N GLN A 128 -10.62 7.44 17.45
CA GLN A 128 -11.99 7.57 17.92
C GLN A 128 -12.01 8.57 19.07
N LYS A 129 -12.88 9.57 19.00
CA LYS A 129 -13.08 10.54 20.06
C LYS A 129 -13.70 9.86 21.29
N LYS A 130 -12.87 9.28 22.15
CA LYS A 130 -13.21 8.94 23.54
C LYS A 130 -12.48 9.92 24.47
N ALA A 131 -13.00 10.06 25.70
CA ALA A 131 -12.51 11.01 26.71
C ALA A 131 -10.97 11.02 26.78
N PRO A 132 -10.34 12.20 26.97
CA PRO A 132 -8.90 12.35 26.87
C PRO A 132 -8.21 11.38 27.83
N LEU A 133 -7.23 10.64 27.31
CA LEU A 133 -6.22 10.03 28.16
C LEU A 133 -5.38 11.18 28.72
N ASN A 134 -5.41 11.33 30.04
CA ASN A 134 -4.65 12.34 30.76
C ASN A 134 -3.16 12.23 30.39
N GLN A 135 -2.58 13.39 30.16
CA GLN A 135 -1.20 13.62 29.75
C GLN A 135 -0.22 12.92 30.70
N THR A 136 0.84 12.33 30.12
CA THR A 136 2.09 12.09 30.84
C THR A 136 3.15 13.00 30.23
N GLU A 137 3.60 13.96 31.02
CA GLU A 137 4.79 14.75 30.75
C GLU A 137 6.01 13.83 30.93
N SER A 138 6.98 13.94 30.02
CA SER A 138 8.32 13.40 30.21
C SER A 138 9.34 14.44 29.76
N ASP A 139 9.90 15.12 30.74
CA ASP A 139 10.90 16.16 30.58
C ASP A 139 12.28 15.51 30.40
N ARG A 140 12.54 14.92 29.22
CA ARG A 140 13.86 14.44 28.80
C ARG A 140 13.89 14.11 27.30
N MET A 141 14.64 14.93 26.54
CA MET A 141 15.51 14.61 25.38
C MET A 141 15.52 15.75 24.36
N LYS A 142 16.38 16.76 24.56
CA LYS A 142 16.51 17.91 23.65
C LYS A 142 17.47 17.73 22.44
N TYR A 143 18.02 16.54 22.16
CA TYR A 143 18.99 16.38 21.05
C TYR A 143 18.86 15.12 20.17
N ILE A 144 17.82 14.29 20.36
CA ILE A 144 17.42 13.22 19.44
C ILE A 144 16.59 13.68 18.19
N PRO A 145 15.93 14.87 18.16
CA PRO A 145 14.98 15.21 17.10
C PRO A 145 15.51 15.19 15.66
N LEU A 146 16.74 15.66 15.38
CA LEU A 146 17.19 15.84 13.99
C LEU A 146 17.40 14.53 13.22
N PHE A 147 17.85 13.49 13.91
CA PHE A 147 17.98 12.16 13.31
C PHE A 147 16.62 11.46 13.21
N LEU A 148 15.76 11.58 14.23
CA LEU A 148 14.36 11.10 14.17
C LEU A 148 13.50 11.82 13.14
N TYR A 149 13.78 13.10 12.85
CA TYR A 149 13.06 13.90 11.87
C TYR A 149 13.19 13.29 10.46
N SER A 150 14.33 12.67 10.14
CA SER A 150 14.49 11.95 8.87
C SER A 150 13.53 10.76 8.74
N PHE A 151 13.16 10.11 9.85
CA PHE A 151 12.19 9.02 9.87
C PHE A 151 10.73 9.51 9.89
N GLN A 152 10.47 10.72 10.38
CA GLN A 152 9.17 11.38 10.20
C GLN A 152 8.88 11.61 8.71
N TRP A 153 9.84 12.10 7.94
CA TRP A 153 9.65 12.22 6.48
C TRP A 153 9.33 10.88 5.80
N ASN A 154 9.86 9.76 6.32
CA ASN A 154 9.55 8.44 5.78
C ASN A 154 8.10 8.02 6.05
N ILE A 155 7.51 8.39 7.19
CA ILE A 155 6.11 8.06 7.51
C ILE A 155 5.17 8.93 6.69
N GLU A 156 5.50 10.21 6.52
CA GLU A 156 4.78 11.14 5.66
C GLU A 156 4.84 10.72 4.19
N THR A 157 6.02 10.29 3.71
CA THR A 157 6.20 9.74 2.35
C THR A 157 5.35 8.48 2.18
N SER A 158 5.34 7.57 3.16
CA SER A 158 4.48 6.39 3.15
C SER A 158 2.99 6.77 3.07
N TYR A 159 2.56 7.79 3.82
CA TYR A 159 1.18 8.30 3.72
C TYR A 159 0.89 8.88 2.34
N TYR A 160 1.78 9.71 1.79
CA TYR A 160 1.62 10.29 0.46
C TYR A 160 1.48 9.20 -0.59
N GLU A 161 2.40 8.23 -0.59
CA GLU A 161 2.37 7.12 -1.54
C GLU A 161 1.08 6.30 -1.41
N GLN A 162 0.63 5.99 -0.20
CA GLN A 162 -0.62 5.24 0.00
C GLN A 162 -1.86 6.05 -0.40
N LYS A 163 -1.89 7.36 -0.12
CA LYS A 163 -3.00 8.25 -0.51
C LYS A 163 -3.11 8.37 -2.03
N ILE A 164 -2.00 8.65 -2.70
CA ILE A 164 -1.96 8.92 -4.14
C ILE A 164 -2.04 7.63 -4.96
N PHE A 165 -1.23 6.64 -4.62
CA PHE A 165 -1.03 5.47 -5.48
C PHE A 165 -1.96 4.32 -5.12
N TRP A 166 -2.33 4.19 -3.84
CA TRP A 166 -3.16 3.09 -3.35
C TRP A 166 -4.59 3.51 -3.03
N SER A 167 -4.96 4.75 -3.39
CA SER A 167 -6.30 5.29 -3.20
C SER A 167 -6.77 5.20 -1.74
N LEU A 168 -5.87 5.36 -0.76
CA LEU A 168 -6.20 5.31 0.66
C LEU A 168 -7.29 6.32 1.03
N CYS A 169 -7.42 7.44 0.31
CA CYS A 169 -8.48 8.43 0.54
C CYS A 169 -9.84 8.05 -0.08
N SER A 170 -9.89 7.08 -1.00
CA SER A 170 -11.06 6.84 -1.87
C SER A 170 -11.93 5.65 -1.43
N TYR A 171 -11.77 5.15 -0.20
CA TYR A 171 -12.65 4.09 0.30
C TYR A 171 -14.10 4.54 0.43
N MET A 172 -15.01 3.61 0.11
CA MET A 172 -16.45 3.76 0.18
C MET A 172 -17.10 2.93 1.30
N VAL A 173 -16.30 2.13 2.02
CA VAL A 173 -16.74 1.40 3.21
C VAL A 173 -17.09 2.42 4.29
N ARG A 174 -18.24 2.24 4.96
CA ARG A 174 -18.78 3.23 5.91
C ARG A 174 -18.59 2.87 7.37
N SER A 175 -18.49 1.58 7.69
CA SER A 175 -18.29 1.14 9.07
C SER A 175 -16.85 1.39 9.51
N CYS A 176 -16.64 1.83 10.75
CA CYS A 176 -15.30 2.09 11.29
C CYS A 176 -14.40 0.84 11.15
N LYS A 177 -14.94 -0.32 11.54
CA LYS A 177 -14.24 -1.60 11.43
C LYS A 177 -13.87 -1.94 9.97
N GLY A 178 -14.80 -1.72 9.05
CA GLY A 178 -14.55 -2.01 7.63
C GLY A 178 -13.56 -1.05 6.98
N ILE A 179 -13.56 0.22 7.41
CA ILE A 179 -12.58 1.21 6.97
C ILE A 179 -11.18 0.82 7.47
N GLU A 180 -11.03 0.52 8.77
CA GLU A 180 -9.74 0.06 9.32
C GLU A 180 -9.22 -1.20 8.62
N MET A 181 -10.09 -2.18 8.38
CA MET A 181 -9.73 -3.40 7.66
C MET A 181 -9.19 -3.08 6.27
N LEU A 182 -9.90 -2.25 5.50
CA LEU A 182 -9.50 -1.88 4.15
C LEU A 182 -8.17 -1.12 4.12
N VAL A 183 -7.98 -0.17 5.05
CA VAL A 183 -6.72 0.57 5.19
C VAL A 183 -5.57 -0.38 5.53
N ASN A 184 -5.77 -1.32 6.45
CA ASN A 184 -4.74 -2.30 6.80
C ASN A 184 -4.46 -3.31 5.67
N LEU A 185 -5.45 -3.64 4.83
CA LEU A 185 -5.21 -4.44 3.61
C LEU A 185 -4.37 -3.68 2.58
N ILE A 186 -4.66 -2.39 2.37
CA ILE A 186 -3.82 -1.52 1.53
C ILE A 186 -2.40 -1.47 2.09
N ASN A 187 -2.27 -1.34 3.41
CA ASN A 187 -0.99 -1.32 4.10
C ASN A 187 -0.17 -2.61 3.87
N ILE A 188 -0.81 -3.78 3.93
CA ILE A 188 -0.16 -5.07 3.65
C ILE A 188 0.33 -5.12 2.21
N CYS A 189 -0.50 -4.73 1.24
CA CYS A 189 -0.10 -4.66 -0.17
C CYS A 189 1.10 -3.73 -0.36
N TYR A 190 1.08 -2.56 0.28
CA TYR A 190 2.17 -1.60 0.23
C TYR A 190 3.46 -2.14 0.84
N CYS A 191 3.38 -2.80 2.01
CA CYS A 191 4.53 -3.45 2.63
C CYS A 191 5.09 -4.58 1.77
N ALA A 192 4.24 -5.40 1.16
CA ALA A 192 4.67 -6.47 0.26
C ALA A 192 5.50 -5.91 -0.91
N MET A 193 5.10 -4.76 -1.49
CA MET A 193 5.89 -4.10 -2.54
C MET A 193 7.26 -3.61 -2.07
N LYS A 194 7.37 -3.18 -0.81
CA LYS A 194 8.66 -2.77 -0.22
C LYS A 194 9.56 -3.94 0.16
N ILE A 195 8.96 -5.06 0.57
CA ILE A 195 9.65 -6.26 1.04
C ILE A 195 10.14 -7.12 -0.14
N LEU A 196 9.33 -7.24 -1.20
CA LEU A 196 9.56 -8.17 -2.29
C LEU A 196 10.96 -8.05 -2.95
N PRO A 197 11.50 -6.85 -3.24
CA PRO A 197 12.87 -6.69 -3.76
C PRO A 197 13.98 -7.26 -2.87
N TYR A 198 13.72 -7.42 -1.58
CA TYR A 198 14.69 -7.94 -0.61
C TYR A 198 14.52 -9.43 -0.33
N GLN A 199 13.35 -10.00 -0.65
CA GLN A 199 13.06 -11.42 -0.42
C GLN A 199 13.33 -12.28 -1.66
N ASP A 200 13.22 -11.69 -2.85
CA ASP A 200 13.34 -12.41 -4.11
C ASP A 200 14.47 -11.81 -4.95
N GLU A 201 15.39 -12.66 -5.37
CA GLU A 201 16.56 -12.27 -6.17
C GLU A 201 16.15 -11.72 -7.54
N GLN A 202 15.04 -12.20 -8.12
CA GLN A 202 14.49 -11.69 -9.38
C GLN A 202 14.19 -10.18 -9.30
N PHE A 203 13.81 -9.68 -8.12
CA PHE A 203 13.45 -8.28 -7.92
C PHE A 203 14.55 -7.47 -7.22
N SER A 204 15.75 -8.05 -7.06
CA SER A 204 16.84 -7.42 -6.30
C SER A 204 17.31 -6.08 -6.88
N GLU A 205 17.21 -5.88 -8.20
CA GLU A 205 17.54 -4.61 -8.87
C GLU A 205 16.64 -3.45 -8.40
N TYR A 206 15.45 -3.74 -7.87
CA TYR A 206 14.50 -2.73 -7.42
C TYR A 206 14.72 -2.26 -5.98
N ARG A 207 15.67 -2.84 -5.23
CA ARG A 207 15.97 -2.43 -3.84
C ARG A 207 16.32 -0.94 -3.73
N THR A 208 16.94 -0.39 -4.77
CA THR A 208 17.37 1.03 -4.82
C THR A 208 16.33 1.95 -5.43
N LYS A 209 15.33 1.39 -6.12
CA LYS A 209 14.31 2.12 -6.87
C LYS A 209 13.18 2.62 -5.97
N SER A 210 12.35 3.52 -6.50
CA SER A 210 11.15 3.96 -5.78
C SER A 210 10.09 2.85 -5.76
N VAL A 211 9.23 2.84 -4.74
CA VAL A 211 8.10 1.89 -4.69
C VAL A 211 7.16 2.08 -5.89
N GLN A 212 7.03 3.32 -6.38
CA GLN A 212 6.23 3.64 -7.55
C GLN A 212 6.79 2.98 -8.82
N GLU A 213 8.10 3.05 -9.02
CA GLU A 213 8.78 2.44 -10.18
C GLU A 213 8.65 0.93 -10.14
N PHE A 214 8.94 0.30 -8.99
CA PHE A 214 8.78 -1.15 -8.84
C PHE A 214 7.32 -1.59 -9.06
N ARG A 215 6.36 -0.85 -8.51
CA ARG A 215 4.94 -1.12 -8.72
C ARG A 215 4.54 -1.02 -10.20
N PHE A 216 5.10 -0.05 -10.93
CA PHE A 216 4.84 0.10 -12.36
C PHE A 216 5.35 -1.13 -13.12
N GLU A 217 6.60 -1.53 -12.91
CA GLU A 217 7.18 -2.71 -13.57
C GLU A 217 6.44 -3.99 -13.24
N LEU A 218 6.15 -4.22 -11.95
CA LEU A 218 5.35 -5.37 -11.53
C LEU A 218 3.96 -5.37 -12.17
N SER A 219 3.33 -4.19 -12.29
CA SER A 219 2.03 -4.06 -12.95
C SER A 219 2.11 -4.39 -14.45
N GLN A 220 3.20 -4.03 -15.12
CA GLN A 220 3.42 -4.43 -16.53
C GLN A 220 3.63 -5.93 -16.65
N GLY A 221 4.44 -6.53 -15.78
CA GLY A 221 4.64 -7.98 -15.75
C GLY A 221 3.33 -8.75 -15.56
N ILE A 222 2.53 -8.36 -14.57
CA ILE A 222 1.20 -8.96 -14.32
C ILE A 222 0.29 -8.82 -15.54
N ARG A 223 0.22 -7.63 -16.17
CA ARG A 223 -0.61 -7.41 -17.36
C ARG A 223 -0.18 -8.27 -18.55
N SER A 224 1.12 -8.35 -18.79
CA SER A 224 1.68 -9.18 -19.86
C SER A 224 1.33 -10.65 -19.65
N GLN A 225 1.48 -11.18 -18.42
CA GLN A 225 1.09 -12.55 -18.11
C GLN A 225 -0.41 -12.77 -18.30
N ILE A 226 -1.27 -11.89 -17.79
CA ILE A 226 -2.72 -12.01 -17.98
C ILE A 226 -3.09 -11.99 -19.46
N PHE A 227 -2.49 -11.08 -20.24
CA PHE A 227 -2.71 -11.01 -21.67
C PHE A 227 -2.33 -12.32 -22.34
N LEU A 228 -1.14 -12.86 -22.04
CA LEU A 228 -0.68 -14.13 -22.59
C LEU A 228 -1.57 -15.30 -22.16
N THR A 229 -1.96 -15.40 -20.89
CA THR A 229 -2.87 -16.46 -20.41
C THR A 229 -4.24 -16.36 -21.08
N ASN A 230 -4.80 -15.16 -21.22
CA ASN A 230 -6.07 -14.97 -21.92
C ASN A 230 -5.94 -15.27 -23.41
N PHE A 231 -4.83 -14.89 -24.04
CA PHE A 231 -4.56 -15.18 -25.44
C PHE A 231 -4.43 -16.69 -25.68
N VAL A 232 -3.65 -17.40 -24.85
CA VAL A 232 -3.52 -18.85 -24.89
C VAL A 232 -4.87 -19.52 -24.69
N ARG A 233 -5.63 -19.13 -23.67
CA ARG A 233 -6.97 -19.67 -23.43
C ARG A 233 -7.91 -19.45 -24.61
N ASN A 234 -7.87 -18.26 -25.23
CA ASN A 234 -8.66 -17.97 -26.42
C ASN A 234 -8.21 -18.79 -27.63
N ILE A 235 -6.91 -19.05 -27.80
CA ILE A 235 -6.41 -19.95 -28.83
C ILE A 235 -6.88 -21.37 -28.58
N GLU A 236 -6.78 -21.87 -27.35
CA GLU A 236 -7.20 -23.22 -26.97
C GLU A 236 -8.70 -23.44 -27.21
N THR A 237 -9.54 -22.44 -26.98
CA THR A 237 -10.99 -22.53 -27.26
C THR A 237 -11.32 -22.28 -28.74
N HIS A 238 -10.42 -21.65 -29.50
CA HIS A 238 -10.64 -21.26 -30.90
C HIS A 238 -9.50 -21.71 -31.83
N ILE A 239 -9.01 -22.94 -31.65
CA ILE A 239 -7.86 -23.52 -32.39
C ILE A 239 -8.00 -23.41 -33.92
N LYS A 240 -9.23 -23.32 -34.45
CA LYS A 240 -9.53 -23.15 -35.88
C LYS A 240 -9.82 -21.70 -36.31
N SER A 241 -9.54 -20.71 -35.49
CA SER A 241 -9.83 -19.30 -35.82
C SER A 241 -8.89 -18.80 -36.91
N ASN A 242 -9.41 -18.65 -38.13
CA ASN A 242 -8.72 -18.05 -39.27
C ASN A 242 -8.16 -16.65 -38.96
N VAL A 243 -8.76 -15.93 -38.00
CA VAL A 243 -8.32 -14.60 -37.58
C VAL A 243 -6.98 -14.66 -36.86
N ILE A 244 -6.78 -15.61 -35.95
CA ILE A 244 -5.55 -15.77 -35.18
C ILE A 244 -4.40 -16.22 -36.11
N ILE A 245 -4.66 -17.16 -37.01
CA ILE A 245 -3.68 -17.61 -38.00
C ILE A 245 -3.25 -16.45 -38.92
N LYS A 246 -4.19 -15.58 -39.33
CA LYS A 246 -3.89 -14.42 -40.18
C LYS A 246 -3.07 -13.36 -39.42
N ALA A 247 -3.39 -13.11 -38.16
CA ALA A 247 -2.63 -12.20 -37.29
C ALA A 247 -1.20 -12.69 -37.05
N LEU A 248 -1.01 -13.98 -36.74
CA LEU A 248 0.32 -14.59 -36.57
C LEU A 248 1.16 -14.51 -37.85
N LYS A 249 0.56 -14.81 -39.02
CA LYS A 249 1.24 -14.68 -40.32
C LYS A 249 1.66 -13.24 -40.62
N GLN A 250 0.88 -12.25 -40.18
CA GLN A 250 1.19 -10.84 -40.38
C GLN A 250 2.30 -10.36 -39.43
N LEU A 251 2.32 -10.87 -38.19
CA LEU A 251 3.37 -10.56 -37.22
C LEU A 251 4.74 -11.14 -37.64
N ILE A 252 4.75 -12.38 -38.15
CA ILE A 252 5.96 -13.01 -38.72
C ILE A 252 6.48 -12.21 -39.92
N ARG A 253 5.59 -11.68 -40.78
CA ARG A 253 6.00 -10.81 -41.90
C ARG A 253 6.61 -9.48 -41.46
N GLN A 254 6.26 -8.97 -40.27
CA GLN A 254 6.78 -7.71 -39.74
C GLN A 254 8.12 -7.87 -39.02
N GLN A 255 8.49 -9.08 -38.58
CA GLN A 255 9.79 -9.34 -37.94
C GLN A 255 10.90 -9.72 -38.94
N VAL A 256 10.56 -9.90 -40.22
CA VAL A 256 11.49 -10.29 -41.31
C VAL A 256 11.92 -9.07 -42.17
N TYR A 257 11.51 -7.86 -41.77
CA TYR A 257 11.99 -6.58 -42.30
C TYR A 257 12.60 -5.76 -41.17
#